data_AF-A0A934BLQ5-F1
#
_entry.id   AF-A0A934BLQ5-F1
#
_cell.length_a   1.000
_cell.length_b   1.000
_cell.length_c   1.000
_cell.angle_alpha   90.00
_cell.angle_beta   90.00
_cell.angle_gamma   90.00
#
_symmetry.space_group_name_H-M   'P 1'
#
loop_
_entity.id
_entity.type
_entity.pdbx_description
1 polymer ?
#
loop_
_entity_poly.entity_id
_entity_poly.type
_entity_poly.pdbx_seq_one_letter_code
_entity_poly.pdbx_strand_id
1 'polypeptide(L)'
;MAQDMEALYQQRLKRYTTALHKGKPDMVPIRPFVAEFICNVSGHTCQEVTQDFNLAFEATRICCKKFDWDATVPNMVYLYGTVPQVVGLKYYGVPGVGFSPNVGFNYIEPPEDSASFMQPDEYDALIADPTGYLFNTWLPRVSTDVVKPGQPATVRNNLAFLKGGMAVMNYFCAFPGAIERLRKETGTVSAIAGILKAPLDILADKLRGYIGLCMDLMEQPDKVLAACEALQPHMFQIALSSADPTKTLP
;
A
#
# COMPACT_ATOMS: atom_id res chain seq x y z
N MET A 1 -1.92 17.74 -34.96
CA MET A 1 -3.31 17.70 -34.46
C MET A 1 -3.24 17.19 -33.03
N ALA A 2 -3.75 17.92 -32.05
CA ALA A 2 -3.81 17.40 -30.69
C ALA A 2 -4.66 16.12 -30.72
N GLN A 3 -4.07 14.99 -30.33
CA GLN A 3 -4.80 13.73 -30.22
C GLN A 3 -5.96 13.93 -29.24
N ASP A 4 -7.16 13.52 -29.62
CA ASP A 4 -8.30 13.52 -28.71
C ASP A 4 -7.99 12.56 -27.55
N MET A 5 -7.75 13.12 -26.37
CA MET A 5 -7.34 12.37 -25.18
C MET A 5 -8.40 11.37 -24.75
N GLU A 6 -9.69 11.67 -24.99
CA GLU A 6 -10.76 10.73 -24.69
C GLU A 6 -10.74 9.54 -25.65
N ALA A 7 -10.53 9.79 -26.95
CA ALA A 7 -10.38 8.70 -27.92
C ALA A 7 -9.15 7.82 -27.60
N LEU A 8 -8.03 8.42 -27.20
CA LEU A 8 -6.84 7.70 -26.75
C LEU A 8 -7.13 6.86 -25.49
N TYR A 9 -7.80 7.44 -24.50
CA TYR A 9 -8.22 6.73 -23.31
C TYR A 9 -9.09 5.52 -23.63
N GLN A 10 -10.10 5.66 -24.49
CA GLN A 10 -10.98 4.55 -24.87
C GLN A 10 -10.22 3.44 -25.61
N GLN A 11 -9.27 3.80 -26.48
CA GLN A 11 -8.40 2.83 -27.15
C GLN A 11 -7.57 2.03 -26.14
N ARG A 12 -6.90 2.72 -25.20
CA ARG A 12 -6.07 2.10 -24.17
C ARG A 12 -6.89 1.28 -23.18
N LEU A 13 -8.08 1.76 -22.79
CA LEU A 13 -9.02 1.03 -21.95
C LEU A 13 -9.46 -0.27 -22.60
N LYS A 14 -9.84 -0.22 -23.89
CA LYS A 14 -10.19 -1.42 -24.65
C LYS A 14 -9.02 -2.40 -24.73
N ARG A 15 -7.81 -1.92 -25.01
CA ARG A 15 -6.59 -2.74 -25.08
C ARG A 15 -6.31 -3.42 -23.73
N TYR A 16 -6.27 -2.63 -22.66
CA TYR A 16 -5.98 -3.09 -21.31
C TYR A 16 -7.02 -4.10 -20.82
N THR A 17 -8.31 -3.77 -20.93
CA THR A 17 -9.40 -4.66 -20.47
C THR A 17 -9.51 -5.92 -21.33
N THR A 18 -9.25 -5.86 -22.64
CA THR A 18 -9.24 -7.06 -23.49
C THR A 18 -8.15 -8.04 -23.03
N ALA A 19 -6.95 -7.54 -22.73
CA ALA A 19 -5.87 -8.39 -22.22
C ALA A 19 -6.21 -9.01 -20.85
N LEU A 20 -6.76 -8.21 -19.93
CA LEU A 20 -7.19 -8.68 -18.60
C LEU A 20 -8.25 -9.80 -18.69
N HIS A 21 -9.17 -9.71 -19.64
CA HIS A 21 -10.20 -10.73 -19.88
C HIS A 21 -9.69 -11.92 -20.71
N LYS A 22 -8.37 -12.09 -20.86
CA LYS A 22 -7.73 -13.17 -21.62
C LYS A 22 -8.08 -13.17 -23.12
N GLY A 23 -8.46 -12.01 -23.66
CA GLY A 23 -8.68 -11.79 -25.09
C GLY A 23 -7.41 -11.41 -25.83
N LYS A 24 -7.53 -11.18 -27.15
CA LYS A 24 -6.43 -10.68 -28.01
C LYS A 24 -6.63 -9.18 -28.29
N PRO A 25 -5.90 -8.28 -27.61
CA PRO A 25 -5.96 -6.84 -27.90
C PRO A 25 -5.32 -6.51 -29.26
N ASP A 26 -5.45 -5.25 -29.69
CA ASP A 26 -4.81 -4.72 -30.90
C ASP A 26 -3.27 -4.77 -30.82
N MET A 27 -2.72 -4.61 -29.62
CA MET A 27 -1.31 -4.82 -29.28
C MET A 27 -1.14 -5.09 -27.77
N VAL A 28 0.05 -5.49 -27.34
CA VAL A 28 0.36 -5.75 -25.93
C VAL A 28 0.25 -4.45 -25.13
N PRO A 29 -0.61 -4.37 -24.08
CA PRO A 29 -0.68 -3.17 -23.25
C PRO A 29 0.54 -3.02 -22.34
N ILE A 30 0.99 -1.78 -22.15
CA ILE A 30 2.04 -1.40 -21.21
C ILE A 30 1.39 -0.86 -19.94
N ARG A 31 1.47 -1.65 -18.86
CA ARG A 31 1.03 -1.25 -17.52
C ARG A 31 2.15 -1.49 -16.49
N PRO A 32 3.04 -0.52 -16.28
CA PRO A 32 4.18 -0.73 -15.41
C PRO A 32 3.83 -0.44 -13.94
N PHE A 33 4.62 -1.02 -13.05
CA PHE A 33 4.51 -0.84 -11.60
C PHE A 33 5.77 -0.14 -11.11
N VAL A 34 5.74 1.20 -11.08
CA VAL A 34 6.97 2.00 -11.07
C VAL A 34 7.34 2.63 -9.73
N ALA A 35 6.46 2.64 -8.71
CA ALA A 35 6.76 3.14 -7.37
C ALA A 35 7.69 4.39 -7.38
N GLU A 36 8.84 4.37 -6.71
CA GLU A 36 9.80 5.48 -6.64
C GLU A 36 10.60 5.72 -7.94
N PHE A 37 10.50 4.89 -8.98
CA PHE A 37 11.11 5.19 -10.29
C PHE A 37 10.61 6.52 -10.87
N ILE A 38 9.37 6.92 -10.53
CA ILE A 38 8.79 8.20 -10.98
C ILE A 38 9.66 9.40 -10.56
N CYS A 39 10.36 9.30 -9.42
CA CYS A 39 11.28 10.31 -8.89
C CYS A 39 12.41 10.64 -9.88
N ASN A 40 13.02 9.60 -10.46
CA ASN A 40 14.12 9.74 -11.41
C ASN A 40 13.70 10.48 -12.68
N VAL A 41 12.42 10.39 -13.04
CA VAL A 41 11.87 10.97 -14.26
C VAL A 41 11.35 12.39 -14.01
N SER A 42 10.72 12.63 -12.85
CA SER A 42 10.16 13.92 -12.47
C SER A 42 11.19 14.87 -11.84
N GLY A 43 12.37 14.38 -11.45
CA GLY A 43 13.38 15.17 -10.75
C GLY A 43 13.05 15.42 -9.28
N HIS A 44 12.16 14.61 -8.69
CA HIS A 44 11.84 14.66 -7.26
C HIS A 44 12.70 13.65 -6.50
N THR A 45 12.88 13.87 -5.21
CA THR A 45 13.41 12.87 -4.26
C THR A 45 12.33 11.87 -3.86
N CYS A 46 12.72 10.72 -3.32
CA CYS A 46 11.77 9.75 -2.75
C CYS A 46 11.02 10.36 -1.55
N GLN A 47 11.71 11.20 -0.75
CA GLN A 47 11.11 11.91 0.37
C GLN A 47 9.95 12.82 -0.08
N GLU A 48 10.17 13.67 -1.08
CA GLU A 48 9.13 14.61 -1.54
C GLU A 48 7.84 13.90 -1.94
N VAL A 49 7.92 12.88 -2.79
CA VAL A 49 6.73 12.14 -3.26
C VAL A 49 6.12 11.25 -2.18
N THR A 50 6.90 10.83 -1.18
CA THR A 50 6.40 10.02 -0.05
C THR A 50 5.66 10.91 0.97
N GLN A 51 6.11 12.15 1.17
CA GLN A 51 5.50 13.10 2.12
C GLN A 51 4.35 13.90 1.51
N ASP A 52 4.34 14.10 0.20
CA ASP A 52 3.25 14.76 -0.53
C ASP A 52 2.76 13.88 -1.68
N PHE A 53 1.62 13.22 -1.47
CA PHE A 53 1.00 12.38 -2.48
C PHE A 53 0.55 13.17 -3.73
N ASN A 54 0.38 14.50 -3.66
CA ASN A 54 0.06 15.30 -4.84
C ASN A 54 1.26 15.38 -5.78
N LEU A 55 2.48 15.47 -5.22
CA LEU A 55 3.71 15.36 -6.02
C LEU A 55 3.85 13.95 -6.61
N ALA A 56 3.44 12.91 -5.88
CA ALA A 56 3.43 11.55 -6.43
C ALA A 56 2.45 11.39 -7.60
N PHE A 57 1.24 11.95 -7.50
CA PHE A 57 0.28 12.00 -8.63
C PHE A 57 0.86 12.79 -9.81
N GLU A 58 1.53 13.91 -9.56
CA GLU A 58 2.18 14.70 -10.61
C GLU A 58 3.31 13.94 -11.30
N ALA A 59 4.23 13.36 -10.52
CA ALA A 59 5.35 12.58 -11.03
C ALA A 59 4.90 11.38 -11.87
N THR A 60 3.82 10.70 -11.45
CA THR A 60 3.21 9.62 -12.23
C THR A 60 2.69 10.12 -13.57
N ARG A 61 2.02 11.27 -13.60
CA ARG A 61 1.51 11.88 -14.84
C ARG A 61 2.65 12.36 -15.75
N ILE A 62 3.74 12.89 -15.21
CA ILE A 62 4.95 13.22 -15.98
C ILE A 62 5.48 11.95 -16.67
N CYS A 63 5.53 10.83 -15.96
CA CYS A 63 5.91 9.56 -16.56
C CYS A 63 4.93 9.12 -17.66
N CYS A 64 3.61 9.24 -17.45
CA CYS A 64 2.61 8.89 -18.46
C CYS A 64 2.66 9.80 -19.71
N LYS A 65 3.14 11.04 -19.59
CA LYS A 65 3.37 11.94 -20.75
C LYS A 65 4.65 11.56 -21.49
N LYS A 66 5.66 11.10 -20.76
CA LYS A 66 6.97 10.72 -21.31
C LYS A 66 6.97 9.32 -21.93
N PHE A 67 6.24 8.40 -21.33
CA PHE A 67 6.16 7.01 -21.72
C PHE A 67 4.73 6.68 -22.15
N ASP A 68 4.59 5.96 -23.26
CA ASP A 68 3.30 5.59 -23.84
C ASP A 68 2.61 4.46 -23.03
N TRP A 69 2.30 4.73 -21.76
CA TRP A 69 1.66 3.76 -20.86
C TRP A 69 0.16 3.71 -21.13
N ASP A 70 -0.36 2.50 -21.30
CA ASP A 70 -1.80 2.28 -21.50
C ASP A 70 -2.57 2.47 -20.20
N ALA A 71 -2.00 1.95 -19.11
CA ALA A 71 -2.62 1.95 -17.81
C ALA A 71 -1.56 2.07 -16.72
N THR A 72 -1.88 2.75 -15.63
CA THR A 72 -1.02 2.78 -14.44
C THR A 72 -1.85 3.09 -13.20
N VAL A 73 -1.31 2.80 -12.04
CA VAL A 73 -1.88 3.28 -10.79
C VAL A 73 -1.55 4.78 -10.61
N PRO A 74 -2.50 5.61 -10.12
CA PRO A 74 -2.25 7.05 -9.95
C PRO A 74 -1.11 7.37 -8.98
N ASN A 75 -0.97 6.58 -7.93
CA ASN A 75 0.18 6.63 -7.03
C ASN A 75 0.53 5.22 -6.58
N MET A 76 1.80 4.87 -6.70
CA MET A 76 2.37 3.60 -6.28
C MET A 76 3.55 3.75 -5.34
N VAL A 77 3.89 4.98 -4.94
CA VAL A 77 4.85 5.23 -3.86
C VAL A 77 4.23 4.62 -2.62
N TYR A 78 4.80 3.49 -2.21
CA TYR A 78 4.20 2.64 -1.22
C TYR A 78 4.23 3.36 0.11
N LEU A 79 3.05 3.48 0.75
CA LEU A 79 2.85 4.17 2.01
C LEU A 79 2.95 5.71 1.86
N TYR A 80 1.80 6.39 1.92
CA TYR A 80 1.80 7.82 2.21
C TYR A 80 2.50 8.04 3.56
N GLY A 81 3.72 8.58 3.52
CA GLY A 81 4.68 8.57 4.63
C GLY A 81 4.18 9.30 5.87
N THR A 82 3.17 10.15 5.73
CA THR A 82 2.49 10.78 6.85
C THR A 82 1.76 9.77 7.74
N VAL A 83 1.09 8.76 7.18
CA VAL A 83 0.32 7.77 7.97
C VAL A 83 1.19 7.05 9.02
N PRO A 84 2.32 6.42 8.66
CA PRO A 84 3.15 5.76 9.66
C PRO A 84 3.74 6.74 10.67
N GLN A 85 4.09 7.96 10.26
CA GLN A 85 4.65 8.96 11.17
C GLN A 85 3.62 9.48 12.19
N VAL A 86 2.38 9.77 11.78
CA VAL A 86 1.35 10.30 12.69
C VAL A 86 0.81 9.24 13.65
N VAL A 87 0.86 7.96 13.25
CA VAL A 87 0.52 6.83 14.12
C VAL A 87 1.73 6.35 14.95
N GLY A 88 2.93 6.88 14.67
CA GLY A 88 4.15 6.53 15.38
C GLY A 88 4.65 5.10 15.10
N LEU A 89 4.40 4.57 13.91
CA LEU A 89 4.78 3.21 13.51
C LEU A 89 6.29 3.08 13.35
N LYS A 90 6.88 2.04 13.98
CA LYS A 90 8.32 1.79 14.06
C LYS A 90 8.84 0.78 13.04
N TYR A 91 7.96 0.06 12.36
CA TYR A 91 8.34 -0.98 11.39
C TYR A 91 8.55 -0.42 9.97
N TYR A 92 8.53 0.91 9.84
CA TYR A 92 8.55 1.61 8.58
C TYR A 92 9.75 2.55 8.49
N GLY A 93 10.59 2.30 7.48
CA GLY A 93 11.66 3.18 7.08
C GLY A 93 11.18 4.20 6.06
N VAL A 94 11.18 5.48 6.45
CA VAL A 94 10.62 6.55 5.63
C VAL A 94 11.75 7.35 4.97
N PRO A 95 11.71 7.61 3.65
CA PRO A 95 12.72 8.40 2.98
C PRO A 95 12.89 9.78 3.62
N GLY A 96 14.14 10.16 3.93
CA GLY A 96 14.47 11.39 4.64
C GLY A 96 14.20 11.39 6.14
N VAL A 97 13.65 10.30 6.69
CA VAL A 97 13.47 10.07 8.14
C VAL A 97 14.12 8.74 8.50
N GLY A 98 15.38 8.81 8.92
CA GLY A 98 16.22 7.63 9.20
C GLY A 98 16.90 7.03 7.96
N PHE A 99 16.46 7.39 6.75
CA PHE A 99 17.08 7.01 5.48
C PHE A 99 17.43 8.24 4.63
N SER A 100 18.30 8.05 3.64
CA SER A 100 18.57 9.06 2.62
C SER A 100 17.27 9.50 1.93
N PRO A 101 17.11 10.80 1.59
CA PRO A 101 15.93 11.29 0.85
C PRO A 101 15.69 10.61 -0.51
N ASN A 102 16.70 9.95 -1.07
CA ASN A 102 16.65 9.30 -2.39
C ASN A 102 16.55 7.77 -2.32
N VAL A 103 16.41 7.21 -1.12
CA VAL A 103 16.15 5.77 -0.94
C VAL A 103 14.66 5.60 -0.74
N GLY A 104 14.07 4.62 -1.44
CA GLY A 104 12.65 4.30 -1.33
C GLY A 104 12.25 3.81 0.06
N PHE A 105 10.95 3.66 0.24
CA PHE A 105 10.39 3.15 1.48
C PHE A 105 10.89 1.72 1.77
N ASN A 106 11.14 1.38 3.04
CA ASN A 106 11.58 0.04 3.46
C ASN A 106 10.82 -0.45 4.70
N TYR A 107 10.66 -1.77 4.81
CA TYR A 107 10.24 -2.40 6.05
C TYR A 107 11.45 -2.59 6.97
N ILE A 108 11.29 -2.28 8.25
CA ILE A 108 12.33 -2.50 9.26
C ILE A 108 12.09 -3.87 9.89
N GLU A 109 13.07 -4.75 9.78
CA GLU A 109 13.02 -6.09 10.37
C GLU A 109 12.88 -5.97 11.91
N PRO A 110 11.93 -6.71 12.52
CA PRO A 110 11.81 -6.71 13.98
C PRO A 110 13.05 -7.31 14.64
N PRO A 111 13.35 -6.91 15.89
CA PRO A 111 14.30 -7.62 16.73
C PRO A 111 13.89 -9.09 16.92
N GLU A 112 14.87 -9.98 17.05
CA GLU A 112 14.65 -11.42 17.29
C GLU A 112 14.43 -11.76 18.79
N ASP A 113 14.39 -10.75 19.66
CA ASP A 113 14.22 -10.90 21.10
C ASP A 113 12.77 -10.59 21.56
N SER A 114 12.60 -10.37 22.87
CA SER A 114 11.30 -9.98 23.46
C SER A 114 10.68 -8.69 22.89
N ALA A 115 11.45 -7.88 22.16
CA ALA A 115 10.98 -6.68 21.48
C ALA A 115 10.48 -6.94 20.04
N SER A 116 10.45 -8.21 19.58
CA SER A 116 9.82 -8.58 18.31
C SER A 116 8.36 -8.12 18.26
N PHE A 117 7.88 -7.78 17.06
CA PHE A 117 6.51 -7.31 16.88
C PHE A 117 5.48 -8.42 17.13
N MET A 118 5.82 -9.66 16.72
CA MET A 118 5.08 -10.90 17.00
C MET A 118 6.09 -12.01 17.34
N GLN A 119 5.85 -12.68 18.45
CA GLN A 119 6.63 -13.82 18.93
C GLN A 119 6.18 -15.11 18.22
N PRO A 120 7.06 -16.12 18.10
CA PRO A 120 6.75 -17.37 17.41
C PRO A 120 5.65 -18.20 18.09
N ASP A 121 5.38 -18.00 19.38
CA ASP A 121 4.33 -18.69 20.14
C ASP A 121 2.97 -17.96 20.11
N GLU A 122 2.87 -16.83 19.42
CA GLU A 122 1.66 -15.99 19.39
C GLU A 122 0.72 -16.28 18.21
N TYR A 123 1.05 -17.24 17.33
CA TYR A 123 0.20 -17.62 16.21
C TYR A 123 -1.23 -18.01 16.66
N ASP A 124 -1.36 -18.76 17.74
CA ASP A 124 -2.67 -19.23 18.21
C ASP A 124 -3.57 -18.06 18.63
N ALA A 125 -2.99 -17.01 19.22
CA ALA A 125 -3.71 -15.79 19.58
C ALA A 125 -4.14 -14.99 18.34
N LEU A 126 -3.25 -14.87 17.34
CA LEU A 126 -3.57 -14.23 16.06
C LEU A 126 -4.67 -14.99 15.32
N ILE A 127 -4.63 -16.32 15.29
CA ILE A 127 -5.61 -17.18 14.61
C ILE A 127 -6.99 -17.05 15.28
N ALA A 128 -7.04 -17.08 16.61
CA ALA A 128 -8.29 -17.06 17.36
C ALA A 128 -9.04 -15.73 17.23
N ASP A 129 -8.33 -14.60 17.27
CA ASP A 129 -8.92 -13.27 17.10
C ASP A 129 -7.91 -12.30 16.44
N PRO A 130 -7.87 -12.26 15.09
CA PRO A 130 -6.94 -11.38 14.39
C PRO A 130 -7.11 -9.91 14.76
N THR A 131 -8.36 -9.46 14.95
CA THR A 131 -8.65 -8.04 15.24
C THR A 131 -8.20 -7.68 16.65
N GLY A 132 -8.57 -8.50 17.63
CA GLY A 132 -8.16 -8.32 19.01
C GLY A 132 -6.66 -8.43 19.19
N TYR A 133 -6.01 -9.42 18.57
CA TYR A 133 -4.55 -9.57 18.63
C TYR A 133 -3.84 -8.34 18.05
N LEU A 134 -4.26 -7.89 16.86
CA LEU A 134 -3.64 -6.74 16.22
C LEU A 134 -3.80 -5.46 17.07
N PHE A 135 -4.97 -5.22 17.63
CA PHE A 135 -5.25 -3.99 18.37
C PHE A 135 -4.65 -3.99 19.79
N ASN A 136 -4.72 -5.12 20.48
CA ASN A 136 -4.36 -5.21 21.90
C ASN A 136 -2.91 -5.63 22.14
N THR A 137 -2.31 -6.39 21.23
CA THR A 137 -0.96 -6.96 21.40
C THR A 137 0.04 -6.34 20.43
N TRP A 138 -0.22 -6.44 19.12
CA TRP A 138 0.75 -6.02 18.10
C TRP A 138 0.87 -4.50 17.99
N LEU A 139 -0.24 -3.76 17.86
CA LEU A 139 -0.22 -2.32 17.62
C LEU A 139 0.53 -1.51 18.71
N PRO A 140 0.34 -1.79 20.03
CA PRO A 140 1.12 -1.12 21.07
C PRO A 140 2.62 -1.45 21.06
N ARG A 141 3.06 -2.56 20.46
CA ARG A 141 4.49 -2.88 20.30
C ARG A 141 5.10 -2.05 19.17
N VAL A 142 4.38 -1.95 18.06
CA VAL A 142 4.89 -1.33 16.84
C VAL A 142 4.65 0.18 16.75
N SER A 143 3.85 0.77 17.64
CA SER A 143 3.65 2.22 17.73
C SER A 143 4.38 2.84 18.94
N THR A 144 4.90 4.06 18.79
CA THR A 144 5.46 4.85 19.91
C THR A 144 4.37 5.53 20.74
N ASP A 145 3.19 5.73 20.16
CA ASP A 145 2.16 6.62 20.71
C ASP A 145 0.94 5.83 21.23
N VAL A 146 0.67 4.64 20.68
CA VAL A 146 -0.44 3.77 21.14
C VAL A 146 -0.08 3.08 22.45
N VAL A 147 -0.96 3.24 23.45
CA VAL A 147 -0.76 2.63 24.78
C VAL A 147 -1.33 1.22 24.85
N LYS A 148 -0.74 0.38 25.71
CA LYS A 148 -1.23 -0.98 25.95
C LYS A 148 -2.61 -0.96 26.64
N PRO A 149 -3.47 -1.96 26.40
CA PRO A 149 -4.73 -2.13 27.13
C PRO A 149 -4.53 -2.09 28.66
N GLY A 150 -5.48 -1.44 29.34
CA GLY A 150 -5.44 -1.26 30.80
C GLY A 150 -4.58 -0.10 31.30
N GLN A 151 -3.81 0.57 30.43
CA GLN A 151 -3.08 1.79 30.77
C GLN A 151 -3.92 3.05 30.54
N PRO A 152 -3.67 4.15 31.27
CA PRO A 152 -4.34 5.43 31.01
C PRO A 152 -4.05 5.92 29.58
N ALA A 153 -5.10 6.33 28.86
CA ALA A 153 -4.93 6.94 27.55
C ALA A 153 -4.15 8.25 27.65
N THR A 154 -3.28 8.50 26.67
CA THR A 154 -2.55 9.76 26.54
C THR A 154 -3.12 10.61 25.41
N VAL A 155 -2.81 11.91 25.42
CA VAL A 155 -3.14 12.79 24.28
C VAL A 155 -2.51 12.26 22.99
N ARG A 156 -1.28 11.74 23.04
CA ARG A 156 -0.59 11.18 21.87
C ARG A 156 -1.31 9.95 21.32
N ASN A 157 -1.73 9.03 22.19
CA ASN A 157 -2.55 7.86 21.80
C ASN A 157 -3.81 8.29 21.05
N ASN A 158 -4.57 9.22 21.62
CA ASN A 158 -5.84 9.66 21.00
C ASN A 158 -5.60 10.38 19.67
N LEU A 159 -4.54 11.20 19.60
CA LEU A 159 -4.17 11.89 18.38
C LEU A 159 -3.63 10.95 17.30
N ALA A 160 -2.98 9.83 17.65
CA ALA A 160 -2.51 8.84 16.68
C ALA A 160 -3.67 8.28 15.85
N PHE A 161 -4.76 7.88 16.51
CA PHE A 161 -5.96 7.39 15.83
C PHE A 161 -6.66 8.48 15.02
N LEU A 162 -6.84 9.68 15.60
CA LEU A 162 -7.51 10.79 14.92
C LEU A 162 -6.74 11.23 13.66
N LYS A 163 -5.43 11.51 13.81
CA LYS A 163 -4.58 11.95 12.70
C LYS A 163 -4.39 10.85 11.67
N GLY A 164 -4.24 9.59 12.10
CA GLY A 164 -4.15 8.45 11.21
C GLY A 164 -5.38 8.32 10.33
N GLY A 165 -6.59 8.37 10.92
CA GLY A 165 -7.84 8.34 10.18
C GLY A 165 -8.00 9.51 9.21
N MET A 166 -7.71 10.74 9.66
CA MET A 166 -7.76 11.93 8.81
C MET A 166 -6.75 11.85 7.64
N ALA A 167 -5.54 11.36 7.87
CA ALA A 167 -4.51 11.23 6.84
C ALA A 167 -4.90 10.20 5.77
N VAL A 168 -5.42 9.04 6.19
CA VAL A 168 -5.95 8.01 5.28
C VAL A 168 -7.12 8.56 4.47
N MET A 169 -8.09 9.23 5.12
CA MET A 169 -9.23 9.84 4.45
C MET A 169 -8.80 10.90 3.43
N ASN A 170 -7.89 11.81 3.81
CA ASN A 170 -7.36 12.85 2.93
C ASN A 170 -6.69 12.24 1.68
N TYR A 171 -5.89 11.20 1.87
CA TYR A 171 -5.21 10.51 0.77
C TYR A 171 -6.19 9.86 -0.21
N PHE A 172 -7.15 9.06 0.27
CA PHE A 172 -8.10 8.38 -0.61
C PHE A 172 -9.09 9.34 -1.28
N CYS A 173 -9.50 10.44 -0.61
CA CYS A 173 -10.35 11.46 -1.21
C CYS A 173 -9.68 12.20 -2.38
N ALA A 174 -8.35 12.18 -2.50
CA ALA A 174 -7.63 12.83 -3.60
C ALA A 174 -7.56 11.98 -4.89
N PHE A 175 -7.79 10.66 -4.80
CA PHE A 175 -7.68 9.75 -5.95
C PHE A 175 -8.63 10.08 -7.12
N PRO A 176 -9.93 10.37 -6.90
CA PRO A 176 -10.84 10.67 -8.02
C PRO A 176 -10.33 11.80 -8.91
N GLY A 177 -9.78 12.87 -8.32
CA GLY A 177 -9.19 13.98 -9.05
C GLY A 177 -7.92 13.57 -9.82
N ALA A 178 -7.05 12.77 -9.21
CA ALA A 178 -5.84 12.26 -9.86
C ALA A 178 -6.16 11.33 -11.05
N ILE A 179 -7.15 10.44 -10.88
CA ILE A 179 -7.65 9.52 -11.92
C ILE A 179 -8.22 10.31 -13.10
N GLU A 180 -9.05 11.31 -12.83
CA GLU A 180 -9.65 12.13 -13.89
C GLU A 180 -8.58 12.89 -14.69
N ARG A 181 -7.54 13.38 -14.01
CA ARG A 181 -6.41 14.04 -14.67
C ARG A 181 -5.56 13.08 -15.50
N LEU A 182 -5.38 11.83 -15.08
CA LEU A 182 -4.71 10.81 -15.91
C LEU A 182 -5.46 10.61 -17.24
N ARG A 183 -6.79 10.47 -17.17
CA ARG A 183 -7.64 10.34 -18.34
C ARG A 183 -7.55 11.57 -19.24
N LYS A 184 -7.82 12.76 -18.70
CA LYS A 184 -7.92 13.99 -19.49
C LYS A 184 -6.60 14.51 -20.04
N GLU A 185 -5.50 14.35 -19.31
CA GLU A 185 -4.22 14.96 -19.68
C GLU A 185 -3.24 13.99 -20.34
N THR A 186 -3.46 12.68 -20.19
CA THR A 186 -2.52 11.66 -20.72
C THR A 186 -3.21 10.52 -21.45
N GLY A 187 -4.54 10.42 -21.43
CA GLY A 187 -5.28 9.29 -21.98
C GLY A 187 -4.99 7.96 -21.27
N THR A 188 -4.41 7.99 -20.06
CA THR A 188 -3.96 6.77 -19.36
C THR A 188 -5.07 6.21 -18.49
N VAL A 189 -5.23 4.89 -18.51
CA VAL A 189 -6.23 4.19 -17.69
C VAL A 189 -5.73 4.07 -16.25
N SER A 190 -6.57 4.43 -15.28
CA SER A 190 -6.27 4.14 -13.88
C SER A 190 -6.39 2.63 -13.64
N ALA A 191 -5.33 2.01 -13.13
CA ALA A 191 -5.26 0.56 -12.90
C ALA A 191 -5.27 0.20 -11.41
N ILE A 192 -6.05 0.93 -10.61
CA ILE A 192 -6.21 0.65 -9.16
C ILE A 192 -7.68 0.41 -8.81
N ALA A 193 -7.98 -0.83 -8.45
CA ALA A 193 -9.20 -1.27 -7.79
C ALA A 193 -8.96 -2.66 -7.19
N GLY A 194 -9.81 -3.08 -6.26
CA GLY A 194 -9.78 -4.43 -5.70
C GLY A 194 -8.50 -4.77 -4.93
N ILE A 195 -7.98 -3.85 -4.12
CA ILE A 195 -6.66 -4.00 -3.50
C ILE A 195 -6.68 -5.17 -2.50
N LEU A 196 -5.84 -6.17 -2.75
CA LEU A 196 -5.62 -7.31 -1.87
C LEU A 196 -4.13 -7.43 -1.55
N LYS A 197 -3.78 -7.53 -0.27
CA LYS A 197 -2.44 -7.91 0.17
C LYS A 197 -2.48 -9.37 0.60
N ALA A 198 -1.53 -10.18 0.12
CA ALA A 198 -1.48 -11.59 0.47
C ALA A 198 -1.25 -11.71 1.99
N PRO A 199 -1.97 -12.59 2.70
CA PRO A 199 -1.79 -12.76 4.15
C PRO A 199 -0.36 -13.12 4.55
N LEU A 200 0.36 -13.89 3.72
CA LEU A 200 1.77 -14.22 3.97
C LEU A 200 2.66 -12.97 3.96
N ASP A 201 2.42 -12.02 3.04
CA ASP A 201 3.14 -10.74 3.01
C ASP A 201 2.84 -9.91 4.25
N ILE A 202 1.61 -9.99 4.81
CA ILE A 202 1.27 -9.28 6.06
C ILE A 202 2.08 -9.84 7.23
N LEU A 203 2.22 -11.17 7.29
CA LEU A 203 3.07 -11.81 8.29
C LEU A 203 4.52 -11.37 8.14
N ALA A 204 5.07 -11.38 6.92
CA ALA A 204 6.46 -10.99 6.66
C ALA A 204 6.72 -9.50 6.94
N ASP A 205 5.90 -8.63 6.36
CA ASP A 205 6.17 -7.19 6.30
C ASP A 205 5.82 -6.44 7.59
N LYS A 206 4.86 -6.96 8.37
CA LYS A 206 4.24 -6.20 9.47
C LYS A 206 4.29 -6.93 10.81
N LEU A 207 4.06 -8.25 10.80
CA LEU A 207 3.84 -9.02 12.03
C LEU A 207 5.11 -9.71 12.50
N ARG A 208 5.51 -10.80 11.85
CA ARG A 208 6.59 -11.68 12.30
C ARG A 208 7.99 -11.25 11.86
N GLY A 209 8.08 -10.47 10.78
CA GLY A 209 9.35 -10.17 10.11
C GLY A 209 9.71 -11.23 9.07
N TYR A 210 10.60 -10.89 8.15
CA TYR A 210 11.05 -11.80 7.09
C TYR A 210 11.83 -12.98 7.67
N ILE A 211 12.81 -12.72 8.54
CA ILE A 211 13.69 -13.74 9.13
C ILE A 211 12.84 -14.69 9.98
N GLY A 212 12.00 -14.12 10.84
CA GLY A 212 11.08 -14.85 11.68
C GLY A 212 10.16 -15.79 10.92
N LEU A 213 9.49 -15.26 9.89
CA LEU A 213 8.57 -16.02 9.06
C LEU A 213 9.29 -17.15 8.30
N CYS A 214 10.50 -16.90 7.80
CA CYS A 214 11.28 -17.93 7.11
C CYS A 214 11.58 -19.14 8.00
N MET A 215 11.88 -18.91 9.29
CA MET A 215 12.06 -20.00 10.26
C MET A 215 10.72 -20.70 10.53
N ASP A 216 9.65 -19.94 10.74
CA ASP A 216 8.33 -20.50 11.08
C ASP A 216 7.71 -21.30 9.93
N LEU A 217 8.02 -20.95 8.67
CA LEU A 217 7.64 -21.74 7.49
C LEU A 217 8.26 -23.13 7.49
N MET A 218 9.38 -23.34 8.20
CA MET A 218 10.04 -24.63 8.33
C MET A 218 9.63 -25.36 9.60
N GLU A 219 9.50 -24.63 10.71
CA GLU A 219 9.30 -25.21 12.04
C GLU A 219 7.82 -25.40 12.40
N GLN A 220 6.94 -24.51 11.94
CA GLN A 220 5.50 -24.51 12.24
C GLN A 220 4.62 -24.08 11.05
N PRO A 221 4.81 -24.68 9.85
CA PRO A 221 4.10 -24.27 8.63
C PRO A 221 2.57 -24.30 8.75
N ASP A 222 2.02 -25.26 9.51
CA ASP A 222 0.58 -25.38 9.72
C ASP A 222 -0.01 -24.17 10.45
N LYS A 223 0.73 -23.60 11.41
CA LYS A 223 0.32 -22.37 12.11
C LYS A 223 0.43 -21.14 11.21
N VAL A 224 1.46 -21.08 10.37
CA VAL A 224 1.60 -20.02 9.36
C VAL A 224 0.42 -20.03 8.39
N LEU A 225 0.03 -21.22 7.91
CA LEU A 225 -1.12 -21.39 7.02
C LEU A 225 -2.42 -20.99 7.72
N ALA A 226 -2.67 -21.49 8.93
CA ALA A 226 -3.87 -21.14 9.69
C ALA A 226 -3.97 -19.63 9.97
N ALA A 227 -2.86 -18.94 10.24
CA ALA A 227 -2.85 -17.49 10.37
C ALA A 227 -3.14 -16.77 9.05
N CYS A 228 -2.64 -17.28 7.93
CA CYS A 228 -3.00 -16.75 6.61
C CYS A 228 -4.51 -16.87 6.36
N GLU A 229 -5.11 -18.01 6.68
CA GLU A 229 -6.54 -18.26 6.54
C GLU A 229 -7.37 -17.37 7.47
N ALA A 230 -6.92 -17.15 8.70
CA ALA A 230 -7.57 -16.25 9.66
C ALA A 230 -7.56 -14.78 9.19
N LEU A 231 -6.49 -14.34 8.51
CA LEU A 231 -6.37 -13.00 7.95
C LEU A 231 -7.14 -12.81 6.63
N GLN A 232 -7.40 -13.89 5.89
CA GLN A 232 -8.00 -13.84 4.55
C GLN A 232 -9.36 -13.10 4.49
N PRO A 233 -10.34 -13.32 5.39
CA PRO A 233 -11.62 -12.61 5.34
C PRO A 233 -11.48 -11.08 5.42
N HIS A 234 -10.51 -10.60 6.21
CA HIS A 234 -10.23 -9.17 6.33
C HIS A 234 -9.67 -8.61 5.03
N MET A 235 -8.75 -9.33 4.38
CA MET A 235 -8.16 -8.90 3.10
C MET A 235 -9.17 -8.96 1.97
N PHE A 236 -10.04 -9.96 1.98
CA PHE A 236 -11.16 -10.05 1.05
C PHE A 236 -12.12 -8.87 1.19
N GLN A 237 -12.45 -8.47 2.43
CA GLN A 237 -13.32 -7.31 2.65
C GLN A 237 -12.69 -6.00 2.16
N ILE A 238 -11.37 -5.82 2.35
CA ILE A 238 -10.64 -4.66 1.80
C ILE A 238 -10.73 -4.65 0.27
N ALA A 239 -10.47 -5.79 -0.36
CA ALA A 239 -10.55 -5.93 -1.81
C ALA A 239 -11.96 -5.60 -2.32
N LEU A 240 -13.01 -6.16 -1.71
CA LEU A 240 -14.39 -5.84 -2.07
C LEU A 240 -14.74 -4.36 -1.89
N SER A 241 -14.32 -3.75 -0.79
CA SER A 241 -14.61 -2.34 -0.50
C SER A 241 -13.91 -1.35 -1.44
N SER A 242 -12.82 -1.80 -2.08
CA SER A 242 -12.03 -1.00 -3.02
C SER A 242 -12.19 -1.44 -4.48
N ALA A 243 -13.07 -2.39 -4.76
CA ALA A 243 -13.37 -2.87 -6.11
C ALA A 243 -14.04 -1.78 -6.94
N ASP A 244 -13.82 -1.81 -8.26
CA ASP A 244 -14.47 -0.89 -9.18
C ASP A 244 -15.99 -1.17 -9.22
N PRO A 245 -16.85 -0.23 -8.79
CA PRO A 245 -18.30 -0.44 -8.79
C PRO A 245 -18.87 -0.59 -10.20
N THR A 246 -18.17 -0.09 -11.21
CA THR A 246 -18.58 -0.21 -12.62
C THR A 246 -18.17 -1.55 -13.24
N LYS A 247 -17.30 -2.32 -12.55
CA LYS A 247 -16.73 -3.59 -13.03
C LYS A 247 -16.01 -3.46 -14.38
N THR A 248 -15.48 -2.26 -14.67
CA THR A 248 -14.75 -1.97 -15.90
C THR A 248 -13.27 -2.29 -15.72
N LEU A 249 -12.75 -2.03 -14.53
CA LEU A 249 -11.40 -2.32 -14.08
C LEU A 249 -11.41 -3.47 -13.05
N PRO A 250 -10.34 -4.27 -12.96
CA PRO A 250 -10.24 -5.35 -11.96
C PRO A 250 -10.34 -4.84 -10.53
#